data_AF-A0A445A4R9-F1
#
_entry.id   AF-A0A445A4R9-F1
#
_cell.length_a   1.000
_cell.length_b   1.000
_cell.length_c   1.000
_cell.angle_alpha   90.00
_cell.angle_beta   90.00
_cell.angle_gamma   90.00
#
_symmetry.space_group_name_H-M   'P 1'
#
loop_
_entity.id
_entity.type
_entity.pdbx_description
1 polymer ?
#
loop_
_entity_poly.entity_id
_entity_poly.type
_entity_poly.pdbx_seq_one_letter_code
_entity_poly.pdbx_strand_id
1 'polypeptide(L)'
;MEKIVEIEQCDESTRILSENDSLAQALGKEHSGRVRGMNFGLTPSQLFCSSSQLPVDETQIEEAQRMLIELHAKVMAEKLKRKAVEDEVATEKLKRKAVEDDVVAEKIKRQAKRSVLSYLIQR
;
A
#
# COMPACT_ATOMS: atom_id res chain seq x y z
N MET A 1 21.03 -19.66 50.31
CA MET A 1 20.61 -19.05 51.59
C MET A 1 21.78 -18.23 52.08
N GLU A 2 21.80 -16.97 51.67
CA GLU A 2 22.90 -16.04 51.91
C GLU A 2 22.44 -15.12 53.04
N LYS A 3 23.03 -15.32 54.23
CA LYS A 3 22.79 -14.54 55.43
C LYS A 3 24.03 -13.68 55.66
N ILE A 4 23.93 -12.37 55.49
CA ILE A 4 24.62 -11.41 56.36
C ILE A 4 23.67 -10.22 56.54
N VAL A 5 22.95 -10.26 57.65
CA VAL A 5 22.34 -9.10 58.30
C VAL A 5 23.46 -8.46 59.10
N GLU A 6 23.81 -7.21 58.80
CA GLU A 6 24.55 -6.29 59.69
C GLU A 6 24.66 -4.94 58.96
N ILE A 7 23.59 -4.12 59.03
CA ILE A 7 23.70 -2.68 58.78
C ILE A 7 23.66 -2.03 60.16
N GLU A 8 24.79 -2.08 60.85
CA GLU A 8 25.02 -1.27 62.02
C GLU A 8 26.52 -1.01 62.13
N GLN A 9 26.96 0.12 61.58
CA GLN A 9 27.88 1.06 62.24
C GLN A 9 28.37 2.18 61.28
N CYS A 10 28.40 3.38 61.85
CA CYS A 10 29.15 4.56 61.44
C CYS A 10 28.58 5.41 60.29
N ASP A 11 27.54 6.14 60.69
CA ASP A 11 27.30 7.56 60.45
C ASP A 11 28.57 8.45 60.61
N GLU A 12 29.59 8.23 59.77
CA GLU A 12 30.85 9.01 59.84
C GLU A 12 31.60 9.19 58.50
N SER A 13 31.07 8.73 57.37
CA SER A 13 31.70 9.03 56.07
C SER A 13 31.64 10.53 55.69
N THR A 14 30.86 11.30 56.43
CA THR A 14 30.80 12.77 56.42
C THR A 14 32.08 13.46 56.89
N ARG A 15 33.12 12.75 57.35
CA ARG A 15 34.21 13.42 58.07
C ARG A 15 35.49 13.72 57.30
N ILE A 16 35.83 13.12 56.16
CA ILE A 16 37.06 13.54 55.43
C ILE A 16 36.95 13.30 53.91
N LEU A 17 36.14 14.10 53.19
CA LEU A 17 36.57 14.51 51.84
C LEU A 17 37.76 15.44 52.07
N SER A 18 38.95 14.84 52.15
CA SER A 18 40.19 15.58 52.35
C SER A 18 40.29 16.59 51.21
N GLU A 19 40.58 17.85 51.53
CA GLU A 19 40.76 18.92 50.54
C GLU A 19 41.88 18.62 49.53
N ASN A 20 42.67 17.54 49.76
CA ASN A 20 43.74 17.05 48.92
C ASN A 20 43.39 15.79 48.10
N ASP A 21 42.12 15.37 48.04
CA ASP A 21 41.75 14.18 47.26
C ASP A 21 41.85 14.48 45.76
N SER A 22 42.58 13.65 44.99
CA SER A 22 42.94 13.93 43.60
C SER A 22 41.73 14.22 42.69
N LEU A 23 40.58 13.60 43.00
CA LEU A 23 39.34 13.81 42.26
C LEU A 23 38.74 15.20 42.52
N ALA A 24 38.76 15.67 43.77
CA ALA A 24 38.32 17.01 44.14
C ALA A 24 39.25 18.09 43.57
N GLN A 25 40.54 17.79 43.44
CA GLN A 25 41.52 18.68 42.83
C GLN A 25 41.35 18.80 41.31
N ALA A 26 40.98 17.71 40.62
CA ALA A 26 40.73 17.70 39.18
C ALA A 26 39.39 18.34 38.79
N LEU A 27 38.34 18.09 39.58
CA LEU A 27 36.97 18.56 39.27
C LEU A 27 36.63 19.91 39.91
N GLY A 28 37.43 20.37 40.87
CA GLY A 28 37.17 21.59 41.64
C GLY A 28 35.99 21.44 42.61
N LYS A 29 35.85 22.39 43.55
CA LYS A 29 34.69 22.39 44.46
C LYS A 29 33.41 22.60 43.65
N GLU A 30 32.48 21.65 43.73
CA GLU A 30 31.14 21.80 43.18
C GLU A 30 30.49 23.05 43.80
N HIS A 31 30.17 24.04 42.97
CA HIS A 31 29.48 25.23 43.43
C HIS A 31 28.00 24.91 43.54
N SER A 32 27.42 24.96 44.74
CA SER A 32 25.98 24.73 45.00
C SER A 32 25.03 25.61 44.15
N GLY A 33 25.56 26.64 43.46
CA GLY A 33 24.83 27.51 42.53
C GLY A 33 24.96 27.17 41.05
N ARG A 34 25.78 26.19 40.65
CA ARG A 34 25.81 25.70 39.27
C ARG A 34 24.65 24.73 39.07
N VAL A 35 23.49 25.30 38.76
CA VAL A 35 22.35 24.56 38.21
C VAL A 35 22.88 23.74 37.03
N ARG A 36 22.86 22.41 37.12
CA ARG A 36 23.02 21.52 35.97
C ARG A 36 22.00 22.02 34.94
N GLY A 37 22.48 22.62 33.86
CA GLY A 37 21.64 23.34 32.90
C GLY A 37 20.42 22.53 32.53
N MET A 38 19.27 22.89 33.08
CA MET A 38 17.99 22.49 32.53
C MET A 38 17.84 23.38 31.31
N ASN A 39 18.47 22.98 30.22
CA ASN A 39 18.41 23.68 28.96
C ASN A 39 16.91 23.89 28.66
N PHE A 40 16.49 25.14 28.52
CA PHE A 40 15.20 25.50 27.92
C PHE A 40 15.23 25.19 26.40
N GLY A 41 15.88 24.11 25.99
CA GLY A 41 15.80 23.56 24.66
C GLY A 41 14.54 22.72 24.56
N LEU A 42 13.88 22.81 23.42
CA LEU A 42 12.76 21.92 23.06
C LEU A 42 13.13 20.49 23.46
N THR A 43 12.25 19.82 24.19
CA THR A 43 12.52 18.44 24.61
C THR A 43 12.79 17.61 23.35
N PRO A 44 13.68 16.60 23.38
CA PRO A 44 13.89 15.72 22.22
C PRO A 44 12.57 15.20 21.65
N SER A 45 11.59 14.95 22.51
CA SER A 45 10.21 14.61 22.09
C SER A 45 9.53 15.69 21.25
N GLN A 46 9.75 16.99 21.46
CA GLN A 46 9.21 18.07 20.63
C GLN A 46 9.90 18.18 19.26
N LEU A 47 11.16 17.77 19.13
CA LEU A 47 11.89 17.73 17.86
C LEU A 47 11.48 16.54 16.98
N PHE A 48 11.12 15.40 17.60
CA PHE A 48 10.68 14.19 16.90
C PHE A 48 9.17 14.02 16.85
N CYS A 49 8.41 14.77 17.66
CA CYS A 49 7.01 15.07 17.40
C CYS A 49 6.92 16.12 16.31
N SER A 50 7.46 15.79 15.14
CA SER A 50 6.91 16.29 13.89
C SER A 50 5.40 16.13 14.01
N SER A 51 4.67 17.23 13.86
CA SER A 51 3.25 17.23 13.58
C SER A 51 2.98 16.24 12.44
N SER A 52 2.73 14.98 12.76
CA SER A 52 2.47 13.93 11.77
C SER A 52 1.10 14.12 11.13
N GLN A 53 0.28 14.99 11.71
CA GLN A 53 -0.82 15.65 11.02
C GLN A 53 -0.26 16.94 10.40
N LEU A 54 0.22 16.84 9.16
CA LEU A 54 -0.09 17.94 8.25
C LEU A 54 -1.62 18.12 8.32
N PRO A 55 -2.16 19.35 8.34
CA PRO A 55 -3.57 19.54 8.10
C PRO A 55 -3.83 19.14 6.65
N VAL A 56 -4.03 17.84 6.43
CA VAL A 56 -4.60 17.35 5.19
C VAL A 56 -6.02 17.84 5.21
N ASP A 57 -6.34 18.69 4.25
CA ASP A 57 -7.66 19.22 4.04
C ASP A 57 -8.66 18.05 3.98
N GLU A 58 -9.47 17.90 5.03
CA GLU A 58 -10.40 16.77 5.18
C GLU A 58 -11.33 16.68 3.95
N THR A 59 -11.62 17.82 3.33
CA THR A 59 -12.43 17.91 2.12
C THR A 59 -11.77 17.19 0.92
N GLN A 60 -10.44 17.27 0.78
CA GLN A 60 -9.69 16.58 -0.29
C GLN A 60 -9.67 15.06 -0.07
N ILE A 61 -9.60 14.60 1.18
CA ILE A 61 -9.68 13.16 1.49
C ILE A 61 -11.06 12.63 1.12
N GLU A 62 -12.13 13.31 1.51
CA GLU A 62 -13.49 12.90 1.17
C GLU A 62 -13.75 12.93 -0.33
N GLU A 63 -13.25 13.95 -1.03
CA GLU A 63 -13.36 14.03 -2.49
C GLU A 63 -12.59 12.88 -3.17
N ALA A 64 -11.37 12.60 -2.72
CA ALA A 64 -10.58 11.47 -3.23
C ALA A 64 -11.28 10.12 -2.98
N GLN A 65 -11.91 9.94 -1.82
CA GLN A 65 -12.70 8.75 -1.51
C GLN A 65 -13.94 8.64 -2.40
N ARG A 66 -14.67 9.74 -2.61
CA ARG A 66 -15.82 9.79 -3.55
C ARG A 66 -15.41 9.43 -4.97
N MET A 67 -14.32 10.03 -5.47
CA MET A 67 -13.77 9.72 -6.79
C MET A 67 -13.34 8.24 -6.90
N LEU A 68 -12.75 7.67 -5.85
CA LEU A 68 -12.35 6.26 -5.84
C LEU A 68 -13.57 5.33 -5.99
N ILE A 69 -14.64 5.61 -5.25
CA ILE A 69 -15.90 4.84 -5.33
C ILE A 69 -16.52 4.98 -6.72
N GLU A 70 -16.58 6.20 -7.25
CA GLU A 70 -17.14 6.46 -8.58
C GLU A 70 -16.34 5.75 -9.69
N LEU A 71 -15.01 5.83 -9.64
CA LEU A 71 -14.13 5.14 -10.58
C LEU A 71 -14.30 3.63 -10.48
N HIS A 72 -14.39 3.07 -9.27
CA HIS A 72 -14.63 1.65 -9.08
C HIS A 72 -15.98 1.22 -9.68
N ALA A 73 -17.05 1.99 -9.46
CA ALA A 73 -18.36 1.74 -10.06
C ALA A 73 -18.31 1.81 -11.60
N LYS A 74 -17.65 2.82 -12.17
CA LYS A 74 -17.44 2.97 -13.63
C LYS A 74 -16.70 1.77 -14.22
N VAL A 75 -15.60 1.35 -13.60
CA VAL A 75 -14.81 0.20 -14.05
C VAL A 75 -15.63 -1.09 -14.01
N MET A 76 -16.40 -1.30 -12.94
CA MET A 76 -17.26 -2.48 -12.81
C MET A 76 -18.38 -2.49 -13.86
N ALA A 77 -19.04 -1.35 -14.09
CA ALA A 77 -20.06 -1.21 -15.12
C ALA A 77 -19.49 -1.46 -16.52
N GLU A 78 -18.32 -0.89 -16.83
CA GLU A 78 -17.68 -1.05 -18.13
C GLU A 78 -17.22 -2.49 -18.38
N LYS A 79 -16.70 -3.17 -17.34
CA LYS A 79 -16.35 -4.60 -17.41
C LYS A 79 -17.57 -5.47 -17.73
N LEU A 80 -18.72 -5.17 -17.14
CA LEU A 80 -19.96 -5.90 -17.41
C LEU A 80 -20.45 -5.67 -18.85
N LYS A 81 -20.41 -4.42 -19.34
CA LYS A 81 -20.75 -4.11 -20.74
C LYS A 81 -19.83 -4.86 -21.71
N ARG A 82 -18.52 -4.87 -21.44
CA ARG A 82 -17.53 -5.56 -22.29
C ARG A 82 -17.80 -7.05 -22.37
N LYS A 83 -18.16 -7.69 -21.24
CA LYS A 83 -18.55 -9.09 -21.20
C LYS A 83 -19.82 -9.35 -22.02
N ALA A 84 -20.83 -8.48 -21.91
CA ALA A 84 -22.05 -8.62 -22.70
C ALA A 84 -21.79 -8.53 -24.22
N VAL A 85 -20.93 -7.59 -24.65
CA VAL A 85 -20.52 -7.46 -26.05
C VAL A 85 -19.72 -8.69 -26.52
N GLU A 86 -18.85 -9.23 -25.66
CA GLU A 86 -18.07 -10.42 -25.99
C GLU A 86 -18.96 -11.66 -26.19
N ASP A 87 -19.95 -11.86 -25.33
CA ASP A 87 -20.94 -12.92 -25.44
C ASP A 87 -21.77 -12.76 -26.74
N GLU A 88 -22.24 -11.54 -27.05
CA GLU A 88 -22.94 -11.25 -28.31
C GLU A 88 -22.09 -11.60 -29.53
N VAL A 89 -20.83 -11.17 -29.55
CA VAL A 89 -19.87 -11.47 -30.63
C VAL A 89 -19.65 -12.98 -30.77
N ALA A 90 -19.59 -13.74 -29.66
CA ALA A 90 -19.48 -15.19 -29.71
C ALA A 90 -20.70 -15.83 -30.39
N THR A 91 -21.92 -15.38 -30.05
CA THR A 91 -23.13 -15.87 -30.70
C THR A 91 -23.20 -15.51 -32.19
N GLU A 92 -22.78 -14.30 -32.55
CA GLU A 92 -22.79 -13.81 -33.92
C GLU A 92 -21.77 -14.56 -34.80
N LYS A 93 -20.59 -14.87 -34.26
CA LYS A 93 -19.59 -15.71 -34.95
C LYS A 93 -20.14 -17.10 -35.30
N LEU A 94 -20.90 -17.71 -34.39
CA LEU A 94 -21.53 -19.02 -34.67
C LEU A 94 -22.58 -18.92 -35.78
N LYS A 95 -23.41 -17.88 -35.76
CA LYS A 95 -24.40 -17.63 -36.83
C LYS A 95 -23.71 -17.43 -38.18
N ARG A 96 -22.66 -16.61 -38.23
CA ARG A 96 -21.88 -16.37 -39.47
C ARG A 96 -21.27 -17.66 -40.02
N LYS A 97 -20.71 -18.50 -39.14
CA LYS A 97 -20.16 -19.80 -39.55
C LYS A 97 -21.24 -20.71 -40.15
N ALA A 98 -22.42 -20.78 -39.53
CA ALA A 98 -23.54 -21.55 -40.07
C ALA A 98 -23.98 -21.05 -41.46
N VAL A 99 -24.05 -19.72 -41.65
CA VAL A 99 -24.36 -19.13 -42.96
C VAL A 99 -23.27 -19.44 -44.00
N GLU A 100 -22.00 -19.39 -43.60
CA GLU A 100 -20.87 -19.71 -44.49
C GLU A 100 -20.92 -21.16 -44.96
N ASP A 101 -21.17 -22.11 -44.05
CA ASP A 101 -21.30 -23.53 -44.37
C ASP A 101 -22.47 -23.78 -45.35
N ASP A 102 -23.62 -23.12 -45.15
CA ASP A 102 -24.77 -23.18 -46.05
C ASP A 102 -24.44 -22.63 -47.45
N VAL A 103 -23.71 -21.52 -47.54
CA VAL A 103 -23.27 -20.94 -48.81
C VAL A 103 -22.33 -21.89 -49.55
N VAL A 104 -21.42 -22.56 -48.85
CA VAL A 104 -20.53 -23.58 -49.43
C VAL A 104 -21.36 -24.76 -49.97
N ALA A 105 -22.31 -25.27 -49.19
CA ALA A 105 -23.19 -26.35 -49.62
C ALA A 105 -24.00 -26.01 -50.88
N GLU A 106 -24.59 -24.80 -50.94
CA GLU A 106 -25.33 -24.34 -52.11
C GLU A 106 -24.44 -24.16 -53.34
N LYS A 107 -23.20 -23.67 -53.17
CA LYS A 107 -22.24 -23.56 -54.27
C LYS A 107 -21.91 -24.93 -54.87
N ILE A 108 -21.68 -25.94 -54.03
CA ILE A 108 -21.41 -27.32 -54.46
C ILE A 108 -22.61 -27.87 -55.24
N LYS A 109 -23.84 -27.72 -54.71
CA LYS A 109 -25.06 -28.16 -55.42
C LYS A 109 -25.22 -27.49 -56.77
N ARG A 110 -24.97 -26.19 -56.87
CA ARG A 110 -25.01 -25.43 -58.14
C ARG A 110 -23.97 -25.95 -59.13
N GLN A 111 -22.74 -26.22 -58.66
CA GLN A 111 -21.68 -26.78 -59.51
C GLN A 111 -22.04 -28.17 -60.03
N ALA A 112 -22.57 -29.05 -59.16
CA ALA A 112 -23.03 -30.38 -59.56
C ALA A 112 -24.14 -30.29 -60.63
N LYS A 113 -25.16 -29.45 -60.43
CA LYS A 113 -26.23 -29.23 -61.42
C LYS A 113 -25.69 -28.71 -62.75
N ARG A 114 -24.75 -27.77 -62.72
CA ARG A 114 -24.09 -27.24 -63.93
C ARG A 114 -23.31 -28.31 -64.69
N SER A 115 -22.57 -29.16 -63.98
CA SER A 115 -21.82 -30.26 -64.58
C SER A 115 -22.73 -31.25 -65.29
N VAL A 116 -23.85 -31.64 -64.66
CA VAL A 116 -24.85 -32.53 -65.27
C VAL A 116 -25.43 -31.89 -66.54
N LEU A 117 -25.82 -30.61 -66.50
CA LEU A 117 -26.38 -29.93 -67.66
C LEU A 117 -25.37 -29.83 -68.80
N SER A 118 -24.10 -29.51 -68.50
CA SER A 118 -23.03 -29.47 -69.49
C SER A 118 -22.83 -30.80 -70.18
N TYR A 119 -22.88 -31.91 -69.44
CA TYR A 119 -22.75 -33.26 -70.00
C TYR A 119 -23.90 -33.60 -70.96
N LEU A 120 -25.14 -33.27 -70.58
CA LEU A 120 -26.31 -33.55 -71.40
C LEU A 120 -26.34 -32.75 -72.71
N ILE A 121 -25.86 -31.51 -72.71
CA ILE A 121 -25.82 -30.65 -73.90
C ILE A 121 -24.72 -31.08 -74.89
N GLN A 122 -23.68 -31.77 -74.42
CA GLN A 122 -22.56 -32.21 -75.26
C GLN A 122 -22.77 -33.59 -75.91
N ARG A 123 -23.89 -34.26 -75.64
CA ARG A 123 -24.26 -35.57 -76.21
C ARG A 123 -25.22 -35.40 -77.39
#